data_AF-A0A3C0U2C1-F1
#
_entry.id   AF-A0A3C0U2C1-F1
#
_cell.length_a   1.000
_cell.length_b   1.000
_cell.length_c   1.000
_cell.angle_alpha   90.00
_cell.angle_beta   90.00
_cell.angle_gamma   90.00
#
_symmetry.space_group_name_H-M   'P 1'
#
loop_
_entity.id
_entity.type
_entity.pdbx_description
1 polymer ?
#
loop_
_entity_poly.entity_id
_entity_poly.type
_entity_poly.pdbx_seq_one_letter_code
_entity_poly.pdbx_strand_id
1 'polypeptide(L)'
;MADLNGNHNVKALVVALTGATGAMGGEVLAHLLESKDVSRIVLLVRNPKKGRSFFKRLVRKGGERVQIVQGSLQDKDAVSSLVKDADYVVHCGAVIPPKADHNPEDTWKTNLGGTRNIVEAIRSSGRSDEIKLVHISTVAVYGNRDYHHPWCRMGDPVMSSAYDYYSASKIKSERCVVESGLPHWVVLRQTAVYHKYFLANNMNDGLMFHTCWNAPFEWVTDRDSGLMIQNLVEKDMAGKLDGFWQNCYNIGGGASCRETGYETFNQGFALMGASAEKFFSPEWNIPRNFHGVWYTDSQVLEDWLSYRRESSADFWKRMAKQLWYYKLGRIVPAKLIRKFAIERLLDTSNAPMNWVRKGKKGRVDAFFGGKEAFEKIPRDWKEYPVLAKGQTPEGAIDYADLRDESKAERYKLDHGYDETKKDSELGLEDMKSAASFRGGQVLSENMKTGDLHTALKWKCHNGHEFDSTPFAVLKAGFWCPVCCEAVPWAFDKAASHVPFYAQVWYDTHSKSEENNVYPYDEHEDDDLL
;
A
#
# COMPACT_ATOMS: atom_id res chain seq x y z
N MET A 1 -38.07 -40.46 -18.17
CA MET A 1 -37.03 -39.66 -18.86
C MET A 1 -36.97 -38.33 -18.15
N ALA A 2 -35.77 -37.95 -17.72
CA ALA A 2 -35.51 -36.85 -16.80
C ALA A 2 -35.91 -35.49 -17.38
N ASP A 3 -36.40 -34.64 -16.48
CA ASP A 3 -36.76 -33.25 -16.69
C ASP A 3 -35.49 -32.42 -16.98
N LEU A 4 -35.28 -32.09 -18.25
CA LEU A 4 -34.14 -31.32 -18.77
C LEU A 4 -34.45 -29.82 -18.83
N ASN A 5 -34.94 -29.25 -17.74
CA ASN A 5 -35.11 -27.79 -17.62
C ASN A 5 -34.75 -27.32 -16.22
N GLY A 6 -33.50 -27.57 -15.81
CA GLY A 6 -32.85 -26.84 -14.73
C GLY A 6 -32.52 -25.41 -15.16
N ASN A 7 -33.55 -24.59 -15.38
CA ASN A 7 -33.40 -23.15 -15.54
C ASN A 7 -33.11 -22.59 -14.13
N HIS A 8 -31.89 -22.82 -13.64
CA HIS A 8 -31.40 -22.11 -12.47
C HIS A 8 -31.40 -20.63 -12.85
N ASN A 9 -32.34 -19.90 -12.28
CA ASN A 9 -32.41 -18.45 -12.35
C ASN A 9 -31.18 -17.91 -11.60
N VAL A 10 -30.00 -17.92 -12.25
CA VAL A 10 -28.76 -17.44 -11.66
C VAL A 10 -28.96 -15.96 -11.40
N LYS A 11 -29.00 -15.59 -10.11
CA LYS A 11 -29.08 -14.18 -9.68
C LYS A 11 -28.02 -13.39 -10.47
N ALA A 12 -28.46 -12.36 -11.18
CA ALA A 12 -27.59 -11.53 -11.99
C ALA A 12 -26.57 -10.84 -11.06
N LEU A 13 -25.31 -11.31 -11.05
CA LEU A 13 -24.29 -10.80 -10.15
C LEU A 13 -23.81 -9.41 -10.57
N VAL A 14 -23.80 -8.46 -9.64
CA VAL A 14 -23.42 -7.07 -9.89
C VAL A 14 -22.16 -6.70 -9.10
N VAL A 15 -21.12 -6.26 -9.82
CA VAL A 15 -19.89 -5.75 -9.21
C VAL A 15 -19.79 -4.24 -9.41
N ALA A 16 -19.84 -3.48 -8.32
CA ALA A 16 -19.50 -2.07 -8.30
C ALA A 16 -17.99 -1.88 -8.20
N LEU A 17 -17.41 -1.03 -9.06
CA LEU A 17 -15.97 -0.80 -9.12
C LEU A 17 -15.66 0.70 -9.16
N THR A 18 -14.78 1.12 -8.25
CA THR A 18 -14.17 2.46 -8.26
C THR A 18 -12.73 2.36 -8.76
N GLY A 19 -12.20 3.44 -9.34
CA GLY A 19 -10.80 3.45 -9.79
C GLY A 19 -10.53 2.70 -11.11
N ALA A 20 -11.57 2.32 -11.86
CA ALA A 20 -11.46 1.58 -13.14
C ALA A 20 -10.62 2.29 -14.23
N THR A 21 -10.35 3.58 -14.07
CA THR A 21 -9.50 4.36 -15.00
C THR A 21 -8.00 4.26 -14.68
N GLY A 22 -7.65 3.70 -13.52
CA GLY A 22 -6.28 3.49 -13.06
C GLY A 22 -5.61 2.25 -13.65
N ALA A 23 -4.41 1.92 -13.15
CA ALA A 23 -3.68 0.72 -13.55
C ALA A 23 -4.36 -0.56 -13.03
N MET A 24 -4.34 -0.76 -11.71
CA MET A 24 -4.95 -1.92 -11.04
C MET A 24 -6.45 -2.02 -11.33
N GLY A 25 -7.24 -0.96 -11.06
CA GLY A 25 -8.68 -0.99 -11.31
C GLY A 25 -9.06 -1.22 -12.78
N GLY A 26 -8.20 -0.83 -13.72
CA GLY A 26 -8.38 -1.16 -15.13
C GLY A 26 -8.20 -2.65 -15.41
N GLU A 27 -7.24 -3.30 -14.78
CA GLU A 27 -7.06 -4.76 -14.90
C GLU A 27 -8.15 -5.53 -14.14
N VAL A 28 -8.64 -5.03 -13.00
CA VAL A 28 -9.84 -5.57 -12.34
C VAL A 28 -11.02 -5.58 -13.31
N LEU A 29 -11.30 -4.45 -13.99
CA LEU A 29 -12.34 -4.40 -15.02
C LEU A 29 -12.05 -5.38 -16.17
N ALA A 30 -10.79 -5.51 -16.61
CA ALA A 30 -10.43 -6.42 -17.69
C ALA A 30 -10.76 -7.89 -17.34
N HIS A 31 -10.40 -8.32 -16.12
CA HIS A 31 -10.63 -9.67 -15.62
C HIS A 31 -12.10 -9.94 -15.30
N LEU A 32 -12.82 -9.00 -14.67
CA LEU A 32 -14.26 -9.14 -14.43
C LEU A 32 -15.07 -9.29 -15.73
N LEU A 33 -14.63 -8.65 -16.82
CA LEU A 33 -15.25 -8.82 -18.15
C LEU A 33 -15.04 -10.21 -18.75
N GLU A 34 -14.02 -10.95 -18.30
CA GLU A 34 -13.74 -12.33 -18.71
C GLU A 34 -14.53 -13.35 -17.87
N SER A 35 -14.95 -12.97 -16.67
CA SER A 35 -15.84 -13.79 -15.85
C SER A 35 -17.21 -13.95 -16.50
N LYS A 36 -17.72 -15.19 -16.49
CA LYS A 36 -19.07 -15.54 -16.98
C LYS A 36 -20.14 -15.32 -15.91
N ASP A 37 -19.75 -15.32 -14.65
CA ASP A 37 -20.67 -15.20 -13.51
C ASP A 37 -21.05 -13.74 -13.25
N VAL A 38 -20.17 -12.79 -13.57
CA VAL A 38 -20.41 -11.36 -13.40
C VAL A 38 -21.32 -10.82 -14.51
N SER A 39 -22.61 -10.67 -14.21
CA SER A 39 -23.59 -10.20 -15.20
C SER A 39 -23.47 -8.70 -15.53
N ARG A 40 -23.17 -7.86 -14.53
CA ARG A 40 -23.12 -6.40 -14.65
C ARG A 40 -21.99 -5.80 -13.84
N ILE A 41 -21.31 -4.80 -14.39
CA ILE A 41 -20.24 -4.05 -13.76
C ILE A 41 -20.62 -2.57 -13.74
N VAL A 42 -20.74 -1.98 -12.56
CA VAL A 42 -21.09 -0.56 -12.38
C VAL A 42 -19.85 0.22 -12.00
N LEU A 43 -19.48 1.22 -12.80
CA LEU A 43 -18.24 1.97 -12.65
C LEU A 43 -18.50 3.39 -12.17
N LEU A 44 -17.83 3.81 -11.10
CA LEU A 44 -17.81 5.23 -10.72
C LEU A 44 -16.65 5.94 -11.41
N VAL A 45 -16.97 6.90 -12.30
CA VAL A 45 -15.97 7.57 -13.14
C VAL A 45 -16.23 9.07 -13.21
N ARG A 46 -15.27 9.88 -12.74
CA ARG A 46 -15.37 11.35 -12.76
C ARG A 46 -15.59 11.92 -14.16
N ASN A 47 -14.79 11.47 -15.12
CA ASN A 47 -14.87 11.93 -16.51
C ASN A 47 -14.47 10.80 -17.48
N PRO A 48 -15.47 10.06 -18.02
CA PRO A 48 -15.20 8.94 -18.94
C PRO A 48 -14.43 9.35 -20.20
N LYS A 49 -14.65 10.58 -20.70
CA LYS A 49 -13.98 11.10 -21.91
C LYS A 49 -12.46 11.28 -21.70
N LYS A 50 -12.03 11.58 -20.47
CA LYS A 50 -10.61 11.70 -20.08
C LYS A 50 -9.94 10.37 -19.73
N GLY A 51 -10.66 9.24 -19.78
CA GLY A 51 -10.09 7.92 -19.54
C GLY A 51 -8.97 7.55 -20.53
N ARG A 52 -7.98 6.78 -20.06
CA ARG A 52 -6.89 6.23 -20.90
C ARG A 52 -7.45 5.28 -21.97
N SER A 53 -6.68 5.04 -23.03
CA SER A 53 -7.10 4.17 -24.16
C SER A 53 -7.49 2.77 -23.71
N PHE A 54 -6.78 2.20 -22.74
CA PHE A 54 -7.08 0.89 -22.15
C PHE A 54 -8.50 0.85 -21.55
N PHE A 55 -8.83 1.81 -20.67
CA PHE A 55 -10.17 1.93 -20.07
C PHE A 55 -11.27 2.08 -21.14
N LYS A 56 -11.08 2.97 -22.12
CA LYS A 56 -12.05 3.18 -23.21
C LYS A 56 -12.30 1.89 -24.00
N ARG A 57 -11.25 1.11 -24.26
CA ARG A 57 -11.35 -0.21 -24.92
C ARG A 57 -12.14 -1.20 -24.07
N LEU A 58 -11.94 -1.22 -22.76
CA LEU A 58 -12.67 -2.12 -21.86
C LEU A 58 -14.16 -1.77 -21.76
N VAL A 59 -14.51 -0.48 -21.65
CA VAL A 59 -15.92 -0.04 -21.69
C VAL A 59 -16.58 -0.47 -23.00
N ARG A 60 -15.90 -0.28 -24.15
CA ARG A 60 -16.40 -0.77 -25.44
C ARG A 60 -16.54 -2.30 -25.50
N LYS A 61 -15.56 -3.05 -24.94
CA LYS A 61 -15.60 -4.52 -24.87
C LYS A 61 -16.78 -5.00 -24.03
N GLY A 62 -17.08 -4.31 -22.93
CA GLY A 62 -18.16 -4.68 -22.02
C GLY A 62 -19.56 -4.41 -22.53
N GLY A 63 -19.75 -3.42 -23.41
CA GLY A 63 -21.06 -3.09 -23.97
C GLY A 63 -22.08 -2.84 -22.86
N GLU A 64 -23.24 -3.50 -22.94
CA GLU A 64 -24.33 -3.37 -21.96
C GLU A 64 -23.99 -3.92 -20.57
N ARG A 65 -22.96 -4.78 -20.44
CA ARG A 65 -22.50 -5.27 -19.13
C ARG A 65 -21.84 -4.18 -18.30
N VAL A 66 -21.38 -3.08 -18.92
CA VAL A 66 -20.68 -1.99 -18.23
C VAL A 66 -21.58 -0.76 -18.15
N GLN A 67 -21.99 -0.44 -16.93
CA GLN A 67 -22.71 0.79 -16.62
C GLN A 67 -21.74 1.80 -16.01
N ILE A 68 -21.84 3.07 -16.42
CA ILE A 68 -21.05 4.16 -15.83
C ILE A 68 -21.96 5.06 -15.01
N VAL A 69 -21.64 5.19 -13.73
CA VAL A 69 -22.12 6.29 -12.88
C VAL A 69 -21.07 7.40 -12.96
N GLN A 70 -21.43 8.51 -13.59
CA GLN A 70 -20.53 9.65 -13.69
C GLN A 70 -20.56 10.44 -12.38
N GLY A 71 -19.44 10.45 -11.65
CA GLY A 71 -19.37 11.12 -10.35
C GLY A 71 -18.00 11.00 -9.69
N SER A 72 -17.84 11.67 -8.55
CA SER A 72 -16.66 11.58 -7.69
C SER A 72 -16.94 10.67 -6.49
N LEU A 73 -15.88 10.12 -5.88
CA LEU A 73 -16.00 9.45 -4.58
C LEU A 73 -16.50 10.40 -3.48
N GLN A 74 -16.28 11.70 -3.65
CA GLN A 74 -16.76 12.75 -2.74
C GLN A 74 -18.27 12.98 -2.85
N ASP A 75 -18.90 12.53 -3.94
CA ASP A 75 -20.33 12.72 -4.21
C ASP A 75 -21.14 11.54 -3.63
N LYS A 76 -21.92 11.82 -2.58
CA LYS A 76 -22.72 10.82 -1.87
C LYS A 76 -23.79 10.19 -2.76
N ASP A 77 -24.42 10.96 -3.64
CA ASP A 77 -25.52 10.45 -4.48
C ASP A 77 -24.98 9.54 -5.58
N ALA A 78 -23.82 9.91 -6.15
CA ALA A 78 -23.12 9.06 -7.09
C ALA A 78 -22.62 7.76 -6.44
N VAL A 79 -22.11 7.81 -5.21
CA VAL A 79 -21.70 6.61 -4.46
C VAL A 79 -22.90 5.74 -4.09
N SER A 80 -24.01 6.32 -3.63
CA SER A 80 -25.26 5.58 -3.40
C SER A 80 -25.77 4.90 -4.68
N SER A 81 -25.72 5.60 -5.81
CA SER A 81 -26.09 5.05 -7.13
C SER A 81 -25.18 3.91 -7.58
N LEU A 82 -23.89 3.98 -7.24
CA LEU A 82 -22.92 2.91 -7.48
C LEU A 82 -23.25 1.65 -6.66
N VAL A 83 -23.62 1.81 -5.38
CA VAL A 83 -23.79 0.71 -4.42
C VAL A 83 -25.17 0.05 -4.50
N LYS A 84 -26.20 0.80 -4.91
CA LYS A 84 -27.63 0.42 -4.85
C LYS A 84 -27.93 -1.07 -5.13
N ASP A 85 -27.46 -1.59 -6.26
CA ASP A 85 -27.75 -2.94 -6.72
C ASP A 85 -26.53 -3.88 -6.63
N ALA A 86 -25.45 -3.47 -5.96
CA ALA A 86 -24.23 -4.26 -5.91
C ALA A 86 -24.42 -5.54 -5.08
N ASP A 87 -23.69 -6.59 -5.43
CA ASP A 87 -23.38 -7.73 -4.56
C ASP A 87 -21.95 -7.59 -4.01
N TYR A 88 -21.03 -7.06 -4.84
CA TYR A 88 -19.67 -6.71 -4.43
C TYR A 88 -19.38 -5.23 -4.71
N VAL A 89 -18.72 -4.57 -3.77
CA VAL A 89 -18.12 -3.24 -3.97
C VAL A 89 -16.59 -3.38 -3.92
N VAL A 90 -15.94 -3.25 -5.07
CA VAL A 90 -14.48 -3.25 -5.18
C VAL A 90 -13.97 -1.80 -5.19
N HIS A 91 -13.40 -1.39 -4.07
CA HIS A 91 -12.94 -0.02 -3.86
C HIS A 91 -11.43 0.14 -4.15
N CYS A 92 -11.06 0.33 -5.43
CA CYS A 92 -9.69 0.67 -5.83
C CYS A 92 -9.42 2.18 -5.95
N GLY A 93 -10.47 3.02 -5.95
CA GLY A 93 -10.35 4.44 -6.23
C GLY A 93 -9.61 5.20 -5.13
N ALA A 94 -8.56 5.93 -5.50
CA ALA A 94 -7.83 6.83 -4.61
C ALA A 94 -7.10 7.93 -5.42
N VAL A 95 -6.75 9.03 -4.75
CA VAL A 95 -5.69 9.94 -5.16
C VAL A 95 -4.37 9.36 -4.68
N ILE A 96 -3.41 9.21 -5.59
CA ILE A 96 -2.08 8.64 -5.34
C ILE A 96 -0.99 9.67 -5.69
N PRO A 97 0.23 9.54 -5.15
CA PRO A 97 1.37 10.37 -5.52
C PRO A 97 1.65 10.35 -7.04
N PRO A 98 2.16 11.46 -7.62
CA PRO A 98 2.53 12.71 -6.94
C PRO A 98 1.33 13.65 -6.69
N LYS A 99 0.13 13.32 -7.20
CA LYS A 99 -1.05 14.18 -7.01
C LYS A 99 -1.46 14.28 -5.54
N ALA A 100 -1.19 13.23 -4.77
CA ALA A 100 -1.49 13.23 -3.34
C ALA A 100 -0.65 14.29 -2.61
N ASP A 101 0.64 14.35 -2.93
CA ASP A 101 1.60 15.29 -2.34
C ASP A 101 1.27 16.73 -2.73
N HIS A 102 0.91 16.96 -4.00
CA HIS A 102 0.58 18.30 -4.51
C HIS A 102 -0.84 18.80 -4.14
N ASN A 103 -1.70 17.93 -3.61
CA ASN A 103 -3.03 18.32 -3.12
C ASN A 103 -3.50 17.41 -1.95
N PRO A 104 -2.94 17.62 -0.75
CA PRO A 104 -3.30 16.83 0.43
C PRO A 104 -4.79 16.92 0.80
N GLU A 105 -5.42 18.09 0.63
CA GLU A 105 -6.85 18.26 0.92
C GLU A 105 -7.75 17.37 0.06
N ASP A 106 -7.56 17.38 -1.27
CA ASP A 106 -8.33 16.51 -2.18
C ASP A 106 -8.05 15.03 -1.89
N THR A 107 -6.84 14.71 -1.44
CA THR A 107 -6.45 13.37 -1.02
C THR A 107 -7.27 12.90 0.16
N TRP A 108 -7.41 13.70 1.23
CA TRP A 108 -8.26 13.35 2.37
C TRP A 108 -9.74 13.25 1.99
N LYS A 109 -10.25 14.26 1.27
CA LYS A 109 -11.66 14.30 0.84
C LYS A 109 -11.99 13.08 -0.02
N THR A 110 -11.09 12.69 -0.92
CA THR A 110 -11.31 11.55 -1.83
C THR A 110 -11.07 10.20 -1.16
N ASN A 111 -9.92 10.01 -0.51
CA ASN A 111 -9.53 8.69 -0.01
C ASN A 111 -10.34 8.34 1.24
N LEU A 112 -10.29 9.18 2.27
CA LEU A 112 -11.04 8.96 3.51
C LEU A 112 -12.52 9.28 3.34
N GLY A 113 -12.85 10.46 2.81
CA GLY A 113 -14.25 10.86 2.60
C GLY A 113 -14.99 9.93 1.64
N GLY A 114 -14.33 9.49 0.56
CA GLY A 114 -14.87 8.49 -0.36
C GLY A 114 -15.09 7.12 0.25
N THR A 115 -14.15 6.64 1.07
CA THR A 115 -14.30 5.37 1.80
C THR A 115 -15.48 5.44 2.77
N ARG A 116 -15.62 6.54 3.51
CA ARG A 116 -16.76 6.79 4.41
C ARG A 116 -18.08 6.79 3.64
N ASN A 117 -18.13 7.46 2.48
CA ASN A 117 -19.32 7.48 1.64
C ASN A 117 -19.72 6.07 1.16
N ILE A 118 -18.74 5.21 0.84
CA ILE A 118 -19.03 3.81 0.44
C ILE A 118 -19.58 3.00 1.61
N VAL A 119 -18.92 3.06 2.78
CA VAL A 119 -19.39 2.36 3.98
C VAL A 119 -20.80 2.81 4.35
N GLU A 120 -21.07 4.12 4.32
CA GLU A 120 -22.39 4.65 4.60
C GLU A 120 -23.41 4.22 3.55
N ALA A 121 -23.09 4.28 2.26
CA ALA A 121 -24.00 3.82 1.20
C ALA A 121 -24.37 2.33 1.33
N ILE A 122 -23.44 1.48 1.77
CA ILE A 122 -23.73 0.07 2.06
C ILE A 122 -24.68 -0.03 3.26
N ARG A 123 -24.41 0.70 4.36
CA ARG A 123 -25.26 0.70 5.55
C ARG A 123 -26.67 1.21 5.26
N SER A 124 -26.80 2.32 4.53
CA SER A 124 -28.10 2.91 4.20
C SER A 124 -28.87 2.14 3.12
N SER A 125 -28.25 1.15 2.46
CA SER A 125 -28.91 0.35 1.41
C SER A 125 -29.99 -0.60 1.93
N GLY A 126 -29.98 -0.90 3.24
CA GLY A 126 -30.79 -1.97 3.84
C GLY A 126 -30.31 -3.38 3.47
N ARG A 127 -29.17 -3.51 2.78
CA ARG A 127 -28.58 -4.77 2.29
C ARG A 127 -27.16 -5.00 2.83
N SER A 128 -26.83 -4.44 3.99
CA SER A 128 -25.48 -4.56 4.58
C SER A 128 -25.04 -6.01 4.82
N ASP A 129 -25.99 -6.90 5.07
CA ASP A 129 -25.76 -8.33 5.27
C ASP A 129 -25.52 -9.10 3.96
N GLU A 130 -25.80 -8.47 2.82
CA GLU A 130 -25.61 -9.09 1.49
C GLU A 130 -24.39 -8.52 0.76
N ILE A 131 -24.13 -7.21 0.89
CA ILE A 131 -23.13 -6.51 0.09
C ILE A 131 -21.73 -6.73 0.69
N LYS A 132 -20.81 -7.19 -0.15
CA LYS A 132 -19.43 -7.51 0.23
C LYS A 132 -18.48 -6.40 -0.20
N LEU A 133 -17.76 -5.81 0.76
CA LEU A 133 -16.82 -4.71 0.51
C LEU A 133 -15.38 -5.22 0.39
N VAL A 134 -14.75 -5.02 -0.77
CA VAL A 134 -13.32 -5.24 -0.98
C VAL A 134 -12.62 -3.89 -1.02
N HIS A 135 -11.89 -3.54 0.03
CA HIS A 135 -11.15 -2.29 0.14
C HIS A 135 -9.67 -2.47 -0.22
N ILE A 136 -9.18 -1.72 -1.21
CA ILE A 136 -7.75 -1.73 -1.55
C ILE A 136 -7.01 -0.68 -0.71
N SER A 137 -6.23 -1.16 0.25
CA SER A 137 -5.24 -0.37 1.00
C SER A 137 -3.87 -0.42 0.30
N THR A 138 -2.77 -0.22 1.03
CA THR A 138 -1.44 -0.04 0.45
C THR A 138 -0.35 -0.54 1.40
N VAL A 139 0.77 -1.02 0.86
CA VAL A 139 2.01 -1.27 1.63
C VAL A 139 2.53 -0.02 2.34
N ALA A 140 2.20 1.17 1.83
CA ALA A 140 2.63 2.44 2.40
C ALA A 140 2.22 2.64 3.87
N VAL A 141 1.19 1.91 4.35
CA VAL A 141 0.77 1.95 5.76
C VAL A 141 1.81 1.40 6.73
N TYR A 142 2.76 0.59 6.24
CA TYR A 142 3.85 0.04 7.06
C TYR A 142 5.03 1.01 7.25
N GLY A 143 5.08 2.07 6.44
CA GLY A 143 6.15 3.07 6.51
C GLY A 143 7.52 2.51 6.18
N ASN A 144 8.54 3.15 6.74
CA ASN A 144 9.94 2.89 6.44
C ASN A 144 10.41 1.49 6.84
N ARG A 145 11.23 0.86 5.99
CA ARG A 145 12.03 -0.34 6.29
C ARG A 145 13.37 -0.33 5.57
N ASP A 146 14.34 -1.04 6.15
CA ASP A 146 15.65 -1.32 5.58
C ASP A 146 16.06 -2.80 5.82
N TYR A 147 17.36 -3.10 5.77
CA TYR A 147 17.88 -4.46 5.94
C TYR A 147 17.89 -4.94 7.41
N HIS A 148 17.63 -4.08 8.40
CA HIS A 148 17.50 -4.50 9.80
C HIS A 148 16.19 -5.26 10.02
N HIS A 149 15.10 -4.81 9.42
CA HIS A 149 13.80 -5.50 9.43
C HIS A 149 13.14 -5.49 8.04
N PRO A 150 13.64 -6.28 7.06
CA PRO A 150 13.13 -6.19 5.69
C PRO A 150 11.81 -6.95 5.46
N TRP A 151 11.45 -7.83 6.40
CA TRP A 151 10.28 -8.69 6.34
C TRP A 151 9.11 -8.09 7.12
N CYS A 152 7.89 -8.34 6.64
CA CYS A 152 6.66 -7.83 7.22
C CYS A 152 5.52 -8.86 7.17
N ARG A 153 4.60 -8.77 8.13
CA ARG A 153 3.32 -9.51 8.15
C ARG A 153 2.16 -8.66 8.67
N MET A 154 0.93 -9.16 8.52
CA MET A 154 -0.24 -8.62 9.20
C MET A 154 -0.01 -8.56 10.71
N GLY A 155 -0.51 -7.49 11.33
CA GLY A 155 -0.26 -7.18 12.74
C GLY A 155 0.97 -6.29 12.98
N ASP A 156 1.91 -6.22 12.02
CA ASP A 156 3.04 -5.30 12.12
C ASP A 156 2.59 -3.83 12.19
N PRO A 157 3.41 -2.94 12.77
CA PRO A 157 3.03 -1.54 12.98
C PRO A 157 2.50 -0.82 11.74
N VAL A 158 1.31 -0.25 11.88
CA VAL A 158 0.77 0.73 10.93
C VAL A 158 1.31 2.11 11.28
N MET A 159 2.31 2.56 10.53
CA MET A 159 2.99 3.83 10.71
C MET A 159 3.31 4.46 9.35
N SER A 160 2.72 5.62 9.05
CA SER A 160 3.03 6.35 7.82
C SER A 160 4.43 6.94 7.88
N SER A 161 5.16 6.90 6.77
CA SER A 161 6.32 7.78 6.56
C SER A 161 5.90 9.24 6.66
N ALA A 162 6.79 10.10 7.17
CA ALA A 162 6.56 11.54 7.27
C ALA A 162 6.37 12.16 5.88
N TYR A 163 5.44 13.12 5.76
CA TYR A 163 5.01 13.74 4.50
C TYR A 163 4.35 12.80 3.47
N ASP A 164 4.05 11.54 3.81
CA ASP A 164 3.28 10.63 2.94
C ASP A 164 1.77 10.81 3.18
N TYR A 165 1.20 11.87 2.60
CA TYR A 165 -0.24 12.18 2.70
C TYR A 165 -1.13 11.05 2.16
N TYR A 166 -0.63 10.30 1.18
CA TYR A 166 -1.34 9.16 0.64
C TYR A 166 -1.45 8.04 1.69
N SER A 167 -0.34 7.63 2.28
CA SER A 167 -0.33 6.64 3.36
C SER A 167 -1.18 7.08 4.54
N ALA A 168 -1.02 8.32 5.01
CA ALA A 168 -1.84 8.92 6.05
C ALA A 168 -3.35 8.77 5.79
N SER A 169 -3.79 9.11 4.58
CA SER A 169 -5.18 8.98 4.16
C SER A 169 -5.66 7.52 4.09
N LYS A 170 -4.77 6.60 3.69
CA LYS A 170 -5.05 5.16 3.58
C LYS A 170 -5.15 4.48 4.94
N ILE A 171 -4.32 4.85 5.92
CA ILE A 171 -4.44 4.39 7.31
C ILE A 171 -5.84 4.68 7.86
N LYS A 172 -6.31 5.93 7.73
CA LYS A 172 -7.65 6.30 8.21
C LYS A 172 -8.78 5.63 7.41
N SER A 173 -8.60 5.47 6.10
CA SER A 173 -9.56 4.78 5.23
C SER A 173 -9.69 3.30 5.57
N GLU A 174 -8.55 2.63 5.81
CA GLU A 174 -8.49 1.23 6.19
C GLU A 174 -9.19 1.00 7.54
N ARG A 175 -8.85 1.81 8.56
CA ARG A 175 -9.50 1.74 9.87
C ARG A 175 -11.02 1.96 9.77
N CYS A 176 -11.47 2.89 8.93
CA CYS A 176 -12.88 3.13 8.66
C CYS A 176 -13.62 1.87 8.16
N VAL A 177 -12.95 0.98 7.40
CA VAL A 177 -13.53 -0.27 6.92
C VAL A 177 -13.47 -1.34 8.00
N VAL A 178 -12.32 -1.53 8.64
CA VAL A 178 -12.10 -2.54 9.69
C VAL A 178 -13.06 -2.36 10.87
N GLU A 179 -13.33 -1.11 11.26
CA GLU A 179 -14.21 -0.76 12.38
C GLU A 179 -15.62 -0.36 11.91
N SER A 180 -16.00 -0.63 10.66
CA SER A 180 -17.28 -0.19 10.07
C SER A 180 -18.52 -0.85 10.68
N GLY A 181 -18.35 -2.03 11.30
CA GLY A 181 -19.44 -2.90 11.73
C GLY A 181 -20.13 -3.65 10.58
N LEU A 182 -19.64 -3.54 9.33
CA LEU A 182 -20.16 -4.35 8.23
C LEU A 182 -19.83 -5.83 8.45
N PRO A 183 -20.74 -6.77 8.09
CA PRO A 183 -20.50 -8.19 8.29
C PRO A 183 -19.56 -8.78 7.23
N HIS A 184 -19.49 -8.18 6.03
CA HIS A 184 -18.69 -8.69 4.93
C HIS A 184 -17.78 -7.61 4.35
N TRP A 185 -16.58 -7.49 4.91
CA TRP A 185 -15.53 -6.65 4.38
C TRP A 185 -14.21 -7.42 4.31
N VAL A 186 -13.33 -7.02 3.40
CA VAL A 186 -11.93 -7.45 3.37
C VAL A 186 -11.06 -6.25 2.99
N VAL A 187 -9.93 -6.10 3.67
CA VAL A 187 -8.91 -5.11 3.32
C VAL A 187 -7.75 -5.82 2.66
N LEU A 188 -7.33 -5.35 1.49
CA LEU A 188 -6.18 -5.89 0.78
C LEU A 188 -5.10 -4.80 0.68
N ARG A 189 -3.98 -4.97 1.40
CA ARG A 189 -2.84 -4.06 1.37
C ARG A 189 -2.03 -4.31 0.11
N GLN A 190 -2.29 -3.50 -0.91
CA GLN A 190 -1.62 -3.60 -2.20
C GLN A 190 -0.14 -3.19 -2.08
N THR A 191 0.76 -4.11 -2.41
CA THR A 191 2.19 -3.79 -2.53
C THR A 191 2.52 -2.98 -3.77
N ALA A 192 3.79 -2.64 -3.94
CA ALA A 192 4.37 -2.03 -5.13
C ALA A 192 3.92 -2.76 -6.42
N VAL A 193 3.38 -2.01 -7.38
CA VAL A 193 2.74 -2.60 -8.57
C VAL A 193 3.58 -2.41 -9.82
N TYR A 194 3.92 -3.53 -10.44
CA TYR A 194 4.41 -3.57 -11.80
C TYR A 194 3.26 -3.34 -12.79
N HIS A 195 3.08 -2.09 -13.19
CA HIS A 195 1.99 -1.71 -14.09
C HIS A 195 2.46 -1.17 -15.44
N LYS A 196 1.61 -1.28 -16.46
CA LYS A 196 1.93 -0.89 -17.86
C LYS A 196 2.28 0.59 -18.09
N TYR A 197 2.10 1.43 -17.08
CA TYR A 197 2.38 2.88 -17.13
C TYR A 197 3.57 3.26 -16.23
N PHE A 198 4.24 2.28 -15.63
CA PHE A 198 5.25 2.44 -14.58
C PHE A 198 6.31 3.48 -14.98
N LEU A 199 6.98 3.25 -16.11
CA LEU A 199 8.04 4.14 -16.59
C LEU A 199 7.50 5.54 -16.92
N ALA A 200 6.37 5.66 -17.60
CA ALA A 200 5.85 6.96 -18.06
C ALA A 200 5.35 7.84 -16.90
N ASN A 201 4.75 7.24 -15.87
CA ASN A 201 4.27 7.98 -14.71
C ASN A 201 5.42 8.61 -13.91
N ASN A 202 6.63 8.03 -13.96
CA ASN A 202 7.80 8.51 -13.22
C ASN A 202 8.57 9.64 -13.93
N MET A 203 8.12 10.10 -15.11
CA MET A 203 8.89 11.06 -15.93
C MET A 203 8.45 12.53 -15.82
N ASN A 204 7.52 12.88 -14.94
CA ASN A 204 6.98 14.24 -14.84
C ASN A 204 7.16 14.91 -13.47
N ASP A 205 7.69 14.17 -12.50
CA ASP A 205 7.81 14.60 -11.11
C ASP A 205 9.01 13.88 -10.46
N GLY A 206 9.59 14.49 -9.43
CA GLY A 206 10.75 13.98 -8.69
C GLY A 206 10.45 12.82 -7.75
N LEU A 207 9.21 12.37 -7.65
CA LEU A 207 8.79 11.25 -6.81
C LEU A 207 9.63 9.97 -7.00
N MET A 208 10.19 9.72 -8.19
CA MET A 208 11.05 8.54 -8.39
C MET A 208 12.28 8.52 -7.46
N PHE A 209 12.75 9.69 -7.03
CA PHE A 209 13.88 9.80 -6.11
C PHE A 209 13.50 9.46 -4.65
N HIS A 210 12.23 9.16 -4.37
CA HIS A 210 11.80 8.67 -3.07
C HIS A 210 12.08 7.17 -2.89
N THR A 211 12.26 6.44 -3.98
CA THR A 211 12.60 5.02 -3.86
C THR A 211 14.01 4.86 -3.29
N CYS A 212 14.11 4.40 -2.05
CA CYS A 212 15.39 4.10 -1.41
C CYS A 212 16.09 2.94 -2.15
N TRP A 213 17.40 3.08 -2.40
CA TRP A 213 18.15 2.07 -3.14
C TRP A 213 18.13 0.69 -2.47
N ASN A 214 18.23 0.65 -1.15
CA ASN A 214 18.36 -0.58 -0.37
C ASN A 214 17.06 -1.00 0.32
N ALA A 215 15.93 -0.30 0.11
CA ALA A 215 14.66 -0.72 0.68
C ALA A 215 14.16 -2.01 0.01
N PRO A 216 13.55 -2.93 0.78
CA PRO A 216 12.96 -4.16 0.26
C PRO A 216 11.63 -3.86 -0.45
N PHE A 217 11.42 -4.46 -1.61
CA PHE A 217 10.15 -4.40 -2.34
C PHE A 217 9.77 -5.80 -2.82
N GLU A 218 8.68 -6.34 -2.29
CA GLU A 218 7.96 -7.43 -2.95
C GLU A 218 6.93 -6.83 -3.90
N TRP A 219 7.17 -6.96 -5.20
CA TRP A 219 6.26 -6.45 -6.23
C TRP A 219 5.13 -7.41 -6.55
N VAL A 220 4.11 -6.93 -7.25
CA VAL A 220 3.10 -7.74 -7.96
C VAL A 220 2.70 -7.05 -9.25
N THR A 221 2.28 -7.79 -10.28
CA THR A 221 1.84 -7.18 -11.54
C THR A 221 0.42 -6.65 -11.45
N ASP A 222 0.10 -5.59 -12.22
CA ASP A 222 -1.26 -5.07 -12.31
C ASP A 222 -2.27 -6.12 -12.78
N ARG A 223 -1.83 -7.07 -13.61
CA ARG A 223 -2.63 -8.21 -14.10
C ARG A 223 -2.95 -9.21 -12.99
N ASP A 224 -1.96 -9.59 -12.20
CA ASP A 224 -2.17 -10.53 -11.10
C ASP A 224 -3.08 -9.91 -10.03
N SER A 225 -2.94 -8.60 -9.74
CA SER A 225 -3.90 -7.86 -8.90
C SER A 225 -5.32 -7.83 -9.49
N GLY A 226 -5.46 -7.74 -10.81
CA GLY A 226 -6.76 -7.81 -11.49
C GLY A 226 -7.41 -9.19 -11.40
N LEU A 227 -6.62 -10.24 -11.67
CA LEU A 227 -7.01 -11.64 -11.56
C LEU A 227 -7.42 -12.01 -10.13
N MET A 228 -6.69 -11.52 -9.13
CA MET A 228 -6.99 -11.72 -7.71
C MET A 228 -8.44 -11.35 -7.38
N ILE A 229 -8.92 -10.21 -7.89
CA ILE A 229 -10.31 -9.76 -7.66
C ILE A 229 -11.32 -10.64 -8.40
N GLN A 230 -11.02 -11.07 -9.63
CA GLN A 230 -11.87 -12.03 -10.33
C GLN A 230 -11.99 -13.34 -9.54
N ASN A 231 -10.86 -13.90 -9.11
CA ASN A 231 -10.85 -15.15 -8.36
C ASN A 231 -11.53 -15.01 -7.01
N LEU A 232 -11.41 -13.85 -6.34
CA LEU A 232 -12.16 -13.56 -5.11
C LEU A 232 -13.66 -13.70 -5.35
N VAL A 233 -14.19 -13.00 -6.36
CA VAL A 233 -15.63 -13.04 -6.68
C VAL A 233 -16.07 -14.46 -7.04
N GLU A 234 -15.34 -15.14 -7.93
CA GLU A 234 -15.72 -16.48 -8.42
C GLU A 234 -15.62 -17.55 -7.31
N LYS A 235 -14.59 -17.51 -6.47
CA LYS A 235 -14.44 -18.47 -5.35
C LYS A 235 -15.47 -18.24 -4.26
N ASP A 236 -15.78 -16.98 -3.94
CA ASP A 236 -16.79 -16.65 -2.94
C ASP A 236 -18.19 -17.07 -3.40
N MET A 237 -18.54 -16.84 -4.68
CA MET A 237 -19.77 -17.34 -5.30
C MET A 237 -19.87 -18.87 -5.27
N ALA A 238 -18.73 -19.56 -5.35
CA ALA A 238 -18.65 -21.02 -5.22
C ALA A 238 -18.63 -21.50 -3.75
N GLY A 239 -18.78 -20.61 -2.76
CA GLY A 239 -18.77 -20.95 -1.34
C GLY A 239 -17.40 -21.39 -0.81
N LYS A 240 -16.30 -20.97 -1.44
CA LYS A 240 -14.92 -21.41 -1.12
C LYS A 240 -14.14 -20.43 -0.25
N LEU A 241 -14.75 -19.34 0.22
CA LEU A 241 -14.11 -18.29 1.02
C LEU A 241 -14.63 -18.25 2.48
N ASP A 242 -14.89 -19.42 3.07
CA ASP A 242 -15.27 -19.53 4.48
C ASP A 242 -14.10 -19.10 5.39
N GLY A 243 -14.31 -18.09 6.24
CA GLY A 243 -13.25 -17.49 7.07
C GLY A 243 -12.34 -16.47 6.36
N PHE A 244 -12.63 -16.10 5.11
CA PHE A 244 -11.88 -15.06 4.38
C PHE A 244 -12.30 -13.63 4.74
N TRP A 245 -13.59 -13.45 4.99
CA TRP A 245 -14.17 -12.13 5.28
C TRP A 245 -13.84 -11.66 6.70
N GLN A 246 -13.99 -10.35 6.92
CA GLN A 246 -13.60 -9.62 8.14
C GLN A 246 -12.10 -9.73 8.45
N ASN A 247 -11.27 -9.70 7.40
CA ASN A 247 -9.83 -9.88 7.51
C ASN A 247 -9.03 -8.88 6.66
N CYS A 248 -7.73 -8.76 6.95
CA CYS A 248 -6.75 -7.98 6.22
C CYS A 248 -5.69 -8.91 5.61
N TYR A 249 -5.32 -8.68 4.36
CA TYR A 249 -4.30 -9.49 3.67
C TYR A 249 -3.28 -8.64 2.90
N ASN A 250 -2.04 -9.13 2.84
CA ASN A 250 -0.99 -8.53 2.03
C ASN A 250 -1.06 -9.08 0.61
N ILE A 251 -1.14 -8.19 -0.38
CA ILE A 251 -0.99 -8.57 -1.78
C ILE A 251 0.50 -8.56 -2.09
N GLY A 252 1.05 -9.69 -2.54
CA GLY A 252 2.46 -9.81 -2.90
C GLY A 252 2.67 -10.80 -4.03
N GLY A 253 3.71 -10.60 -4.86
CA GLY A 253 4.06 -11.50 -5.96
C GLY A 253 4.92 -12.70 -5.52
N GLY A 254 5.22 -12.83 -4.24
CA GLY A 254 6.05 -13.90 -3.69
C GLY A 254 7.52 -13.79 -4.06
N ALA A 255 8.29 -14.86 -3.81
CA ALA A 255 9.75 -14.88 -3.91
C ALA A 255 10.30 -14.41 -5.27
N SER A 256 9.58 -14.66 -6.37
CA SER A 256 10.00 -14.27 -7.72
C SER A 256 9.86 -12.76 -8.04
N CYS A 257 9.29 -12.01 -7.09
CA CYS A 257 9.06 -10.58 -7.17
C CYS A 257 9.71 -9.79 -6.02
N ARG A 258 10.58 -10.42 -5.21
CA ARG A 258 11.31 -9.77 -4.12
C ARG A 258 12.62 -9.17 -4.61
N GLU A 259 12.71 -7.86 -4.52
CA GLU A 259 13.81 -7.05 -5.03
C GLU A 259 14.12 -5.90 -4.07
N THR A 260 15.17 -5.14 -4.36
CA THR A 260 15.46 -3.84 -3.77
C THR A 260 15.08 -2.70 -4.73
N GLY A 261 15.07 -1.46 -4.22
CA GLY A 261 14.90 -0.28 -5.07
C GLY A 261 15.97 -0.18 -6.17
N TYR A 262 17.21 -0.52 -5.85
CA TYR A 262 18.32 -0.60 -6.81
C TYR A 262 18.04 -1.58 -7.95
N GLU A 263 17.62 -2.80 -7.64
CA GLU A 263 17.30 -3.81 -8.65
C GLU A 263 16.15 -3.35 -9.56
N THR A 264 15.10 -2.77 -8.98
CA THR A 264 13.94 -2.25 -9.71
C THR A 264 14.37 -1.24 -10.78
N PHE A 265 15.17 -0.23 -10.39
CA PHE A 265 15.67 0.76 -11.34
C PHE A 265 16.62 0.13 -12.35
N ASN A 266 17.52 -0.73 -11.90
CA ASN A 266 18.52 -1.35 -12.77
C ASN A 266 17.86 -2.19 -13.88
N GLN A 267 16.81 -2.95 -13.55
CA GLN A 267 16.02 -3.71 -14.52
C GLN A 267 15.29 -2.79 -15.52
N GLY A 268 14.74 -1.67 -15.05
CA GLY A 268 14.12 -0.67 -15.91
C GLY A 268 15.10 -0.03 -16.90
N PHE A 269 16.28 0.37 -16.43
CA PHE A 269 17.32 0.97 -17.29
C PHE A 269 18.00 -0.05 -18.22
N ALA A 270 17.99 -1.34 -17.85
CA ALA A 270 18.47 -2.43 -18.72
C ALA A 270 17.69 -2.51 -20.05
N LEU A 271 16.42 -2.06 -20.08
CA LEU A 271 15.65 -1.95 -21.32
C LEU A 271 16.30 -1.01 -22.36
N MET A 272 17.03 0.00 -21.89
CA MET A 272 17.80 0.93 -22.71
C MET A 272 19.26 0.49 -22.91
N GLY A 273 19.63 -0.69 -22.41
CA GLY A 273 21.02 -1.19 -22.43
C GLY A 273 21.96 -0.43 -21.49
N ALA A 274 21.45 0.07 -20.38
CA ALA A 274 22.21 0.80 -19.36
C ALA A 274 21.85 0.29 -17.95
N SER A 275 22.47 0.89 -16.92
CA SER A 275 22.20 0.60 -15.51
C SER A 275 21.74 1.87 -14.79
N ALA A 276 21.16 1.71 -13.60
CA ALA A 276 20.84 2.83 -12.72
C ALA A 276 22.08 3.72 -12.47
N GLU A 277 23.23 3.08 -12.23
CA GLU A 277 24.51 3.77 -11.94
C GLU A 277 24.98 4.70 -13.05
N LYS A 278 24.58 4.42 -14.29
CA LYS A 278 24.98 5.24 -15.45
C LYS A 278 24.21 6.57 -15.51
N PHE A 279 23.04 6.62 -14.89
CA PHE A 279 22.12 7.74 -14.98
C PHE A 279 21.90 8.47 -13.67
N PHE A 280 22.18 7.83 -12.53
CA PHE A 280 21.93 8.36 -11.20
C PHE A 280 23.23 8.59 -10.44
N SER A 281 23.19 9.54 -9.51
CA SER A 281 24.12 9.63 -8.39
C SER A 281 23.40 9.09 -7.14
N PRO A 282 24.04 8.32 -6.25
CA PRO A 282 23.35 7.68 -5.14
C PRO A 282 22.58 8.66 -4.25
N GLU A 283 23.15 9.84 -3.97
CA GLU A 283 22.59 10.87 -3.10
C GLU A 283 21.32 11.54 -3.64
N TRP A 284 20.97 11.29 -4.90
CA TRP A 284 19.74 11.84 -5.46
C TRP A 284 18.50 11.19 -4.85
N ASN A 285 18.61 9.95 -4.39
CA ASN A 285 17.52 9.24 -3.75
C ASN A 285 17.64 9.32 -2.22
N ILE A 286 16.49 9.32 -1.55
CA ILE A 286 16.43 9.29 -0.09
C ILE A 286 16.93 7.95 0.46
N PRO A 287 17.68 7.94 1.58
CA PRO A 287 18.12 6.69 2.23
C PRO A 287 17.06 6.05 3.13
N ARG A 288 16.07 6.84 3.61
CA ARG A 288 15.02 6.41 4.56
C ARG A 288 13.72 7.16 4.30
N ASN A 289 12.71 6.90 5.15
CA ASN A 289 11.39 7.51 5.15
C ASN A 289 10.56 7.21 3.88
N PHE A 290 10.69 5.99 3.35
CA PHE A 290 9.87 5.50 2.25
C PHE A 290 9.44 4.06 2.50
N HIS A 291 8.26 3.71 2.01
CA HIS A 291 7.68 2.40 2.23
C HIS A 291 8.31 1.30 1.36
N GLY A 292 8.22 0.06 1.85
CA GLY A 292 8.68 -1.14 1.15
C GLY A 292 8.88 -2.27 2.13
N VAL A 293 8.48 -3.49 1.78
CA VAL A 293 8.67 -4.71 2.58
C VAL A 293 8.82 -5.93 1.66
N TRP A 294 9.41 -6.99 2.17
CA TRP A 294 9.11 -8.35 1.73
C TRP A 294 8.11 -8.98 2.69
N TYR A 295 7.25 -9.89 2.22
CA TYR A 295 6.22 -10.47 3.07
C TYR A 295 6.54 -11.90 3.49
N THR A 296 6.26 -12.23 4.75
CA THR A 296 6.21 -13.61 5.25
C THR A 296 4.80 -14.22 5.21
N ASP A 297 3.79 -13.42 4.88
CA ASP A 297 2.38 -13.84 4.91
C ASP A 297 1.62 -13.59 3.60
N SER A 298 2.27 -13.07 2.55
CA SER A 298 1.60 -12.83 1.26
C SER A 298 1.11 -14.13 0.61
N GLN A 299 1.72 -15.28 0.97
CA GLN A 299 1.27 -16.61 0.54
C GLN A 299 -0.14 -16.94 1.04
N VAL A 300 -0.57 -16.42 2.20
CA VAL A 300 -1.93 -16.65 2.73
C VAL A 300 -3.00 -16.21 1.73
N LEU A 301 -2.82 -15.03 1.12
CA LEU A 301 -3.77 -14.54 0.12
C LEU A 301 -3.68 -15.32 -1.20
N GLU A 302 -2.49 -15.79 -1.57
CA GLU A 302 -2.30 -16.66 -2.74
C GLU A 302 -3.00 -18.01 -2.56
N ASP A 303 -2.97 -18.59 -1.36
CA ASP A 303 -3.68 -19.84 -1.07
C ASP A 303 -5.19 -19.66 -1.20
N TRP A 304 -5.72 -18.53 -0.73
CA TRP A 304 -7.13 -18.17 -0.92
C TRP A 304 -7.48 -17.98 -2.39
N LEU A 305 -6.72 -17.17 -3.13
CA LEU A 305 -7.19 -16.57 -4.39
C LEU A 305 -6.45 -17.07 -5.63
N SER A 306 -5.30 -17.73 -5.51
CA SER A 306 -4.55 -18.35 -6.61
C SER A 306 -4.31 -17.41 -7.79
N TYR A 307 -3.70 -16.25 -7.53
CA TYR A 307 -3.64 -15.11 -8.43
C TYR A 307 -2.25 -14.83 -9.01
N ARG A 308 -1.19 -15.37 -8.43
CA ARG A 308 0.17 -15.15 -8.92
C ARG A 308 0.41 -15.92 -10.23
N ARG A 309 0.79 -15.19 -11.28
CA ARG A 309 1.11 -15.76 -12.60
C ARG A 309 2.35 -15.16 -13.26
N GLU A 310 2.69 -13.91 -12.95
CA GLU A 310 3.84 -13.21 -13.55
C GLU A 310 4.91 -12.91 -12.49
N SER A 311 6.16 -13.28 -12.78
CA SER A 311 7.34 -12.83 -12.01
C SER A 311 7.78 -11.41 -12.42
N SER A 312 8.72 -10.80 -11.68
CA SER A 312 9.41 -9.58 -12.13
C SER A 312 10.00 -9.74 -13.54
N ALA A 313 10.64 -10.89 -13.81
CA ALA A 313 11.25 -11.18 -15.08
C ALA A 313 10.23 -11.23 -16.23
N ASP A 314 9.05 -11.80 -15.98
CA ASP A 314 7.96 -11.84 -16.97
C ASP A 314 7.43 -10.43 -17.28
N PHE A 315 7.26 -9.60 -16.24
CA PHE A 315 6.88 -8.20 -16.40
C PHE A 315 7.89 -7.46 -17.28
N TRP A 316 9.19 -7.52 -16.97
CA TRP A 316 10.21 -6.80 -17.73
C TRP A 316 10.37 -7.33 -19.15
N LYS A 317 10.24 -8.64 -19.35
CA LYS A 317 10.20 -9.26 -20.69
C LYS A 317 9.02 -8.73 -21.51
N ARG A 318 7.85 -8.57 -20.89
CA ARG A 318 6.66 -7.96 -21.52
C ARG A 318 6.88 -6.48 -21.82
N MET A 319 7.43 -5.72 -20.88
CA MET A 319 7.76 -4.30 -21.07
C MET A 319 8.77 -4.10 -22.20
N ALA A 320 9.79 -4.95 -22.31
CA ALA A 320 10.77 -4.92 -23.41
C ALA A 320 10.13 -5.13 -24.79
N LYS A 321 9.06 -5.94 -24.88
CA LYS A 321 8.30 -6.13 -26.12
C LYS A 321 7.42 -4.92 -26.43
N GLN A 322 6.71 -4.41 -25.43
CA GLN A 322 5.80 -3.27 -25.59
C GLN A 322 6.56 -1.96 -25.91
N LEU A 323 7.71 -1.78 -25.27
CA LEU A 323 8.59 -0.63 -25.41
C LEU A 323 9.83 -0.98 -26.24
N TRP A 324 9.64 -1.72 -27.34
CA TRP A 324 10.74 -2.19 -28.18
C TRP A 324 11.71 -1.07 -28.61
N TYR A 325 11.18 0.15 -28.78
CA TYR A 325 11.94 1.35 -29.15
C TYR A 325 12.86 1.87 -28.04
N TYR A 326 12.70 1.45 -26.78
CA TYR A 326 13.66 1.77 -25.70
C TYR A 326 15.05 1.20 -25.99
N LYS A 327 15.16 0.13 -26.79
CA LYS A 327 16.45 -0.40 -27.24
C LYS A 327 17.25 0.60 -28.07
N LEU A 328 16.58 1.58 -28.72
CA LEU A 328 17.24 2.68 -29.40
C LEU A 328 17.94 3.64 -28.41
N GLY A 329 17.66 3.57 -27.12
CA GLY A 329 18.43 4.28 -26.09
C GLY A 329 19.92 3.93 -26.11
N ARG A 330 20.31 2.74 -26.62
CA ARG A 330 21.71 2.29 -26.72
C ARG A 330 22.56 3.17 -27.64
N ILE A 331 21.95 3.78 -28.66
CA ILE A 331 22.66 4.66 -29.59
C ILE A 331 22.70 6.12 -29.12
N VAL A 332 21.93 6.46 -28.08
CA VAL A 332 21.93 7.81 -27.50
C VAL A 332 23.01 7.88 -26.41
N PRO A 333 23.92 8.88 -26.45
CA PRO A 333 24.90 9.06 -25.40
C PRO A 333 24.26 9.13 -24.01
N ALA A 334 24.72 8.30 -23.08
CA ALA A 334 24.13 8.19 -21.74
C ALA A 334 24.09 9.54 -20.99
N LYS A 335 25.07 10.42 -21.22
CA LYS A 335 25.11 11.78 -20.67
C LYS A 335 23.91 12.63 -21.09
N LEU A 336 23.41 12.46 -22.33
CA LEU A 336 22.23 13.19 -22.81
C LEU A 336 20.95 12.65 -22.16
N ILE A 337 20.79 11.32 -22.07
CA ILE A 337 19.65 10.71 -21.36
C ILE A 337 19.65 11.18 -19.90
N ARG A 338 20.78 11.06 -19.21
CA ARG A 338 20.95 11.55 -17.84
C ARG A 338 20.52 13.02 -17.72
N LYS A 339 21.04 13.90 -18.58
CA LYS A 339 20.77 15.34 -18.49
C LYS A 339 19.30 15.71 -18.75
N PHE A 340 18.73 15.18 -19.82
CA PHE A 340 17.41 15.61 -20.30
C PHE A 340 16.24 14.75 -19.81
N ALA A 341 16.49 13.53 -19.33
CA ALA A 341 15.45 12.66 -18.78
C ALA A 341 15.44 12.65 -17.24
N ILE A 342 16.62 12.54 -16.60
CA ILE A 342 16.73 12.31 -15.16
C ILE A 342 17.04 13.61 -14.40
N GLU A 343 18.14 14.31 -14.71
CA GLU A 343 18.57 15.50 -13.97
C GLU A 343 17.52 16.62 -13.98
N ARG A 344 16.76 16.78 -15.06
CA ARG A 344 15.67 17.76 -15.11
C ARG A 344 14.59 17.56 -14.05
N LEU A 345 14.46 16.35 -13.50
CA LEU A 345 13.47 16.03 -12.47
C LEU A 345 13.95 16.47 -11.08
N LEU A 346 15.26 16.67 -10.88
CA LEU A 346 15.86 17.08 -9.60
C LEU A 346 15.44 18.50 -9.15
N ASP A 347 14.83 19.27 -10.06
CA ASP A 347 14.32 20.62 -9.82
C ASP A 347 12.84 20.68 -9.44
N THR A 348 12.12 19.57 -9.52
CA THR A 348 10.69 19.51 -9.15
C THR A 348 10.49 19.57 -7.63
N SER A 349 9.30 19.98 -7.19
CA SER A 349 9.00 20.16 -5.76
C SER A 349 9.04 18.86 -4.95
N ASN A 350 8.88 17.70 -5.59
CA ASN A 350 9.00 16.39 -4.94
C ASN A 350 10.41 15.80 -4.98
N ALA A 351 11.40 16.47 -5.60
CA ALA A 351 12.75 15.94 -5.66
C ALA A 351 13.53 16.22 -4.36
N PRO A 352 14.17 15.22 -3.74
CA PRO A 352 14.98 15.39 -2.54
C PRO A 352 16.11 16.42 -2.71
N MET A 353 16.75 16.43 -3.88
CA MET A 353 17.77 17.41 -4.22
C MET A 353 17.22 18.84 -4.35
N ASN A 354 15.93 19.04 -4.61
CA ASN A 354 15.29 20.36 -4.55
C ASN A 354 15.16 20.82 -3.09
N TRP A 355 14.73 19.92 -2.19
CA TRP A 355 14.58 20.20 -0.76
C TRP A 355 15.90 20.62 -0.13
N VAL A 356 16.97 19.87 -0.39
CA VAL A 356 18.32 20.20 0.10
C VAL A 356 18.77 21.57 -0.40
N ARG A 357 18.63 21.86 -1.70
CA ARG A 357 19.06 23.16 -2.27
C ARG A 357 18.25 24.34 -1.75
N LYS A 358 16.96 24.13 -1.46
CA LYS A 358 16.08 25.16 -0.90
C LYS A 358 16.12 25.24 0.62
N GLY A 359 16.87 24.35 1.28
CA GLY A 359 16.97 24.33 2.75
C GLY A 359 15.68 23.91 3.45
N LYS A 360 14.87 23.03 2.86
CA LYS A 360 13.61 22.53 3.45
C LYS A 360 13.90 21.59 4.63
N LYS A 361 14.13 22.16 5.81
CA LYS A 361 14.67 21.48 6.98
C LYS A 361 13.84 20.26 7.39
N GLY A 362 12.53 20.39 7.56
CA GLY A 362 11.66 19.28 7.97
C GLY A 362 11.77 18.06 7.05
N ARG A 363 11.81 18.27 5.73
CA ARG A 363 12.03 17.19 4.76
C ARG A 363 13.45 16.65 4.79
N VAL A 364 14.46 17.51 4.87
CA VAL A 364 15.86 17.04 4.96
C VAL A 364 16.07 16.18 6.21
N ASP A 365 15.47 16.56 7.33
CA ASP A 365 15.52 15.79 8.57
C ASP A 365 14.79 14.45 8.41
N ALA A 366 13.51 14.46 8.03
CA ALA A 366 12.73 13.23 7.85
C ALA A 366 13.41 12.23 6.89
N PHE A 367 13.83 12.71 5.72
CA PHE A 367 14.25 11.85 4.62
C PHE A 367 15.74 11.49 4.63
N PHE A 368 16.61 12.30 5.25
CA PHE A 368 18.05 12.05 5.28
C PHE A 368 18.65 11.88 6.68
N GLY A 369 17.92 12.20 7.75
CA GLY A 369 18.52 12.31 9.09
C GLY A 369 19.27 13.64 9.28
N GLY A 370 18.91 14.64 8.49
CA GLY A 370 19.49 15.97 8.55
C GLY A 370 20.61 16.21 7.53
N LYS A 371 21.04 17.47 7.45
CA LYS A 371 21.99 17.93 6.42
C LYS A 371 23.35 17.25 6.51
N GLU A 372 23.87 17.05 7.71
CA GLU A 372 25.17 16.37 7.92
C GLU A 372 25.14 14.92 7.46
N ALA A 373 24.01 14.22 7.67
CA ALA A 373 23.83 12.85 7.20
C ALA A 373 23.75 12.81 5.66
N PHE A 374 23.02 13.74 5.05
CA PHE A 374 23.00 13.90 3.59
C PHE A 374 24.41 14.13 3.00
N GLU A 375 25.22 15.00 3.60
CA GLU A 375 26.57 15.32 3.12
C GLU A 375 27.54 14.13 3.17
N LYS A 376 27.25 13.12 4.01
CA LYS A 376 28.02 11.88 4.13
C LYS A 376 27.64 10.83 3.10
N ILE A 377 26.54 11.00 2.35
CA ILE A 377 26.11 10.02 1.35
C ILE A 377 27.11 10.02 0.17
N PRO A 378 27.68 8.85 -0.18
CA PRO A 378 28.62 8.76 -1.30
C PRO A 378 27.99 9.18 -2.63
N ARG A 379 28.78 9.89 -3.45
CA ARG A 379 28.37 10.30 -4.81
C ARG A 379 28.84 9.32 -5.89
N ASP A 380 29.82 8.48 -5.57
CA ASP A 380 30.27 7.40 -6.45
C ASP A 380 29.64 6.07 -6.01
N TRP A 381 29.08 5.35 -6.97
CA TRP A 381 28.51 4.01 -6.78
C TRP A 381 29.52 2.97 -6.28
N LYS A 382 30.82 3.20 -6.45
CA LYS A 382 31.88 2.34 -5.88
C LYS A 382 32.01 2.46 -4.37
N GLU A 383 31.59 3.60 -3.81
CA GLU A 383 31.66 3.91 -2.38
C GLU A 383 30.30 3.73 -1.70
N TYR A 384 29.21 3.71 -2.47
CA TYR A 384 27.86 3.50 -1.94
C TYR A 384 27.59 2.01 -1.69
N PRO A 385 27.20 1.60 -0.46
CA PRO A 385 26.89 0.20 -0.16
C PRO A 385 25.56 -0.19 -0.80
N VAL A 386 25.61 -1.10 -1.77
CA VAL A 386 24.41 -1.61 -2.46
C VAL A 386 24.02 -2.96 -1.86
N LEU A 387 22.83 -3.03 -1.26
CA LEU A 387 22.34 -4.23 -0.58
C LEU A 387 22.28 -5.45 -1.50
N ALA A 388 21.77 -5.27 -2.71
CA ALA A 388 21.71 -6.32 -3.74
C ALA A 388 23.10 -6.83 -4.21
N LYS A 389 24.18 -6.14 -3.83
CA LYS A 389 25.58 -6.57 -4.06
C LYS A 389 26.23 -7.13 -2.78
N GLY A 390 25.46 -7.37 -1.73
CA GLY A 390 25.95 -7.88 -0.45
C GLY A 390 26.70 -6.86 0.38
N GLN A 391 26.32 -5.58 0.32
CA GLN A 391 26.98 -4.49 1.05
C GLN A 391 25.95 -3.63 1.81
N THR A 392 26.26 -3.34 3.08
CA THR A 392 25.56 -2.37 3.93
C THR A 392 26.57 -1.35 4.49
N PRO A 393 26.11 -0.26 5.12
CA PRO A 393 26.99 0.65 5.85
C PRO A 393 27.84 -0.03 6.94
N GLU A 394 27.40 -1.15 7.52
CA GLU A 394 28.11 -1.91 8.56
C GLU A 394 29.08 -2.94 7.99
N GLY A 395 29.02 -3.26 6.70
CA GLY A 395 29.95 -4.16 6.04
C GLY A 395 29.29 -5.11 5.03
N ALA A 396 29.96 -6.23 4.78
CA ALA A 396 29.46 -7.26 3.86
C ALA A 396 28.33 -8.07 4.49
N ILE A 397 27.31 -8.41 3.69
CA ILE A 397 26.17 -9.24 4.11
C ILE A 397 25.85 -10.29 3.04
N ASP A 398 25.32 -11.44 3.46
CA ASP A 398 24.76 -12.43 2.54
C ASP A 398 23.34 -11.98 2.12
N TYR A 399 23.25 -11.33 0.96
CA TYR A 399 21.98 -10.85 0.42
C TYR A 399 21.00 -11.99 0.06
N ALA A 400 21.51 -13.16 -0.35
CA ALA A 400 20.66 -14.30 -0.67
C ALA A 400 20.01 -14.88 0.60
N ASP A 401 20.79 -14.97 1.68
CA ASP A 401 20.33 -15.35 3.00
C ASP A 401 19.32 -14.35 3.60
N LEU A 402 19.56 -13.04 3.43
CA LEU A 402 18.61 -11.99 3.83
C LEU A 402 17.24 -12.12 3.14
N ARG A 403 17.24 -12.50 1.85
CA ARG A 403 16.04 -12.64 1.01
C ARG A 403 15.36 -14.02 1.11
N ASP A 404 15.91 -14.92 1.90
CA ASP A 404 15.37 -16.26 2.13
C ASP A 404 14.27 -16.20 3.21
N GLU A 405 13.01 -16.36 2.78
CA GLU A 405 11.85 -16.34 3.67
C GLU A 405 11.91 -17.41 4.77
N SER A 406 12.55 -18.57 4.51
CA SER A 406 12.72 -19.62 5.53
C SER A 406 13.55 -19.17 6.74
N LYS A 407 14.27 -18.04 6.61
CA LYS A 407 15.10 -17.43 7.65
C LYS A 407 14.52 -16.12 8.18
N ALA A 408 13.33 -15.72 7.70
CA ALA A 408 12.72 -14.45 8.05
C ALA A 408 12.36 -14.33 9.55
N GLU A 409 12.22 -15.46 10.26
CA GLU A 409 11.87 -15.48 11.69
C GLU A 409 12.85 -14.66 12.56
N ARG A 410 14.13 -14.54 12.16
CA ARG A 410 15.11 -13.73 12.91
C ARG A 410 14.85 -12.21 12.85
N TYR A 411 14.01 -11.77 11.92
CA TYR A 411 13.58 -10.38 11.72
C TYR A 411 12.15 -10.15 12.21
N LYS A 412 11.56 -11.13 12.88
CA LYS A 412 10.17 -11.08 13.29
C LYS A 412 9.97 -10.05 14.41
N LEU A 413 9.08 -9.10 14.15
CA LEU A 413 8.65 -8.13 15.16
C LEU A 413 7.76 -8.79 16.21
N ASP A 414 7.93 -8.39 17.47
CA ASP A 414 7.03 -8.74 18.57
C ASP A 414 5.75 -7.88 18.49
N HIS A 415 4.59 -8.53 18.61
CA HIS A 415 3.29 -7.84 18.64
C HIS A 415 2.74 -7.68 20.07
N GLY A 416 3.46 -8.10 21.09
CA GLY A 416 3.12 -7.94 22.51
C GLY A 416 2.10 -8.96 23.03
N TYR A 417 1.82 -10.03 22.28
CA TYR A 417 0.93 -11.11 22.69
C TYR A 417 1.40 -12.45 22.12
N ASP A 418 0.85 -13.55 22.63
CA ASP A 418 1.17 -14.90 22.15
C ASP A 418 0.50 -15.17 20.80
N GLU A 419 1.24 -14.94 19.72
CA GLU A 419 0.81 -15.23 18.34
C GLU A 419 0.67 -16.73 18.03
N THR A 420 1.07 -17.64 18.94
CA THR A 420 0.90 -19.09 18.73
C THR A 420 -0.51 -19.57 19.06
N LYS A 421 -1.28 -18.78 19.84
CA LYS A 421 -2.68 -19.07 20.16
C LYS A 421 -3.57 -18.92 18.93
N LYS A 422 -4.59 -19.77 18.85
CA LYS A 422 -5.65 -19.59 17.85
C LYS A 422 -6.49 -18.37 18.20
N ASP A 423 -7.07 -17.74 17.19
CA ASP A 423 -7.95 -16.58 17.41
C ASP A 423 -9.08 -16.88 18.40
N SER A 424 -9.63 -18.10 18.37
CA SER A 424 -10.68 -18.57 19.30
C SER A 424 -10.25 -18.68 20.77
N GLU A 425 -8.94 -18.63 21.05
CA GLU A 425 -8.34 -18.77 22.38
C GLU A 425 -7.89 -17.41 22.95
N LEU A 426 -7.84 -16.37 22.11
CA LEU A 426 -7.44 -15.02 22.54
C LEU A 426 -8.49 -14.42 23.46
N GLY A 427 -8.05 -13.97 24.63
CA GLY A 427 -8.89 -13.39 25.67
C GLY A 427 -8.40 -12.03 26.15
N LEU A 428 -9.04 -11.52 27.22
CA LEU A 428 -8.75 -10.20 27.78
C LEU A 428 -7.27 -10.05 28.23
N GLU A 429 -6.65 -11.11 28.74
CA GLU A 429 -5.25 -11.07 29.17
C GLU A 429 -4.28 -10.88 27.99
N ASP A 430 -4.58 -11.44 26.82
CA ASP A 430 -3.81 -11.19 25.60
C ASP A 430 -3.94 -9.72 25.17
N MET A 431 -5.13 -9.14 25.30
CA MET A 431 -5.36 -7.70 25.04
C MET A 431 -4.58 -6.81 26.00
N LYS A 432 -4.54 -7.16 27.29
CA LYS A 432 -3.77 -6.44 28.30
C LYS A 432 -2.26 -6.49 28.01
N SER A 433 -1.74 -7.67 27.65
CA SER A 433 -0.34 -7.84 27.26
C SER A 433 0.00 -6.96 26.05
N ALA A 434 -0.81 -7.04 24.99
CA ALA A 434 -0.62 -6.26 23.78
C ALA A 434 -0.72 -4.75 24.01
N ALA A 435 -1.65 -4.33 24.87
CA ALA A 435 -1.82 -2.94 25.26
C ALA A 435 -0.60 -2.42 26.04
N SER A 436 -0.11 -3.19 27.00
CA SER A 436 1.07 -2.85 27.80
C SER A 436 2.31 -2.70 26.92
N PHE A 437 2.53 -3.63 25.98
CA PHE A 437 3.63 -3.54 25.01
C PHE A 437 3.52 -2.33 24.07
N ARG A 438 2.31 -1.81 23.86
CA ARG A 438 2.05 -0.57 23.11
C ARG A 438 1.99 0.68 24.01
N GLY A 439 2.52 0.58 25.23
CA GLY A 439 2.62 1.68 26.19
C GLY A 439 1.27 2.11 26.79
N GLY A 440 0.24 1.28 26.73
CA GLY A 440 -1.10 1.59 27.23
C GLY A 440 -1.74 0.45 28.01
N GLN A 441 -3.07 0.48 28.10
CA GLN A 441 -3.86 -0.49 28.86
C GLN A 441 -5.25 -0.69 28.25
N VAL A 442 -5.87 -1.82 28.58
CA VAL A 442 -7.29 -2.09 28.31
C VAL A 442 -8.11 -1.56 29.47
N LEU A 443 -9.18 -0.80 29.18
CA LEU A 443 -10.12 -0.29 30.17
C LEU A 443 -11.39 -1.16 30.31
N SER A 444 -11.73 -1.94 29.29
CA SER A 444 -12.82 -2.92 29.40
C SER A 444 -12.53 -3.99 30.46
N GLU A 445 -13.52 -4.28 31.29
CA GLU A 445 -13.41 -5.27 32.38
C GLU A 445 -13.59 -6.72 31.90
N ASN A 446 -14.28 -6.91 30.76
CA ASN A 446 -14.59 -8.22 30.21
C ASN A 446 -14.49 -8.23 28.68
N MET A 447 -14.25 -9.42 28.16
CA MET A 447 -14.22 -9.76 26.73
C MET A 447 -14.65 -11.23 26.62
N LYS A 448 -15.45 -11.57 25.60
CA LYS A 448 -15.71 -12.96 25.25
C LYS A 448 -14.46 -13.53 24.56
N THR A 449 -13.85 -14.57 25.12
CA THR A 449 -12.71 -15.26 24.48
C THR A 449 -13.06 -15.67 23.06
N GLY A 450 -12.17 -15.37 22.11
CA GLY A 450 -12.36 -15.63 20.69
C GLY A 450 -13.13 -14.55 19.92
N ASP A 451 -13.71 -13.55 20.58
CA ASP A 451 -14.41 -12.46 19.91
C ASP A 451 -13.45 -11.30 19.61
N LEU A 452 -12.92 -11.28 18.39
CA LEU A 452 -12.00 -10.22 17.96
C LEU A 452 -12.68 -8.99 17.36
N HIS A 453 -14.01 -9.00 17.19
CA HIS A 453 -14.74 -7.98 16.42
C HIS A 453 -15.66 -7.11 17.27
N THR A 454 -15.94 -7.48 18.52
CA THR A 454 -16.57 -6.58 19.49
C THR A 454 -15.55 -5.56 20.00
N ALA A 455 -15.92 -4.27 19.96
CA ALA A 455 -15.04 -3.20 20.42
C ALA A 455 -14.79 -3.28 21.93
N LEU A 456 -13.53 -3.06 22.32
CA LEU A 456 -13.12 -2.81 23.70
C LEU A 456 -12.72 -1.36 23.85
N LYS A 457 -12.69 -0.88 25.10
CA LYS A 457 -12.16 0.43 25.45
C LYS A 457 -10.69 0.30 25.84
N TRP A 458 -9.86 1.16 25.28
CA TRP A 458 -8.40 1.18 25.43
C TRP A 458 -7.94 2.55 25.90
N LYS A 459 -6.73 2.62 26.46
CA LYS A 459 -6.05 3.87 26.80
C LYS A 459 -4.59 3.79 26.39
N CYS A 460 -4.10 4.77 25.63
CA CYS A 460 -2.70 4.83 25.22
C CYS A 460 -1.81 5.54 26.26
N HIS A 461 -0.49 5.52 26.05
CA HIS A 461 0.50 6.23 26.87
C HIS A 461 0.14 7.70 27.13
N ASN A 462 -0.29 8.42 26.09
CA ASN A 462 -0.64 9.84 26.17
C ASN A 462 -2.02 10.10 26.84
N GLY A 463 -2.67 9.07 27.38
CA GLY A 463 -3.92 9.19 28.10
C GLY A 463 -5.19 9.21 27.24
N HIS A 464 -5.08 9.20 25.91
CA HIS A 464 -6.25 9.09 25.03
C HIS A 464 -6.99 7.77 25.27
N GLU A 465 -8.29 7.88 25.54
CA GLU A 465 -9.20 6.74 25.60
C GLU A 465 -9.91 6.58 24.26
N PHE A 466 -10.01 5.35 23.76
CA PHE A 466 -10.60 5.07 22.46
C PHE A 466 -11.23 3.68 22.42
N ASP A 467 -12.25 3.52 21.59
CA ASP A 467 -12.84 2.23 21.28
C ASP A 467 -12.15 1.63 20.05
N SER A 468 -11.81 0.36 20.12
CA SER A 468 -11.18 -0.38 19.02
C SER A 468 -11.46 -1.87 19.17
N THR A 469 -11.58 -2.59 18.06
CA THR A 469 -11.70 -4.05 18.11
C THR A 469 -10.34 -4.69 18.39
N PRO A 470 -10.28 -5.83 19.10
CA PRO A 470 -9.08 -6.66 19.20
C PRO A 470 -8.44 -6.96 17.83
N PHE A 471 -9.26 -7.23 16.81
CA PHE A 471 -8.79 -7.46 15.45
C PHE A 471 -8.01 -6.25 14.91
N ALA A 472 -8.56 -5.04 15.05
CA ALA A 472 -7.89 -3.83 14.58
C ALA A 472 -6.53 -3.64 15.26
N VAL A 473 -6.45 -3.91 16.57
CA VAL A 473 -5.22 -3.74 17.35
C VAL A 473 -4.17 -4.82 17.06
N LEU A 474 -4.56 -6.10 17.11
CA LEU A 474 -3.63 -7.22 17.05
C LEU A 474 -3.35 -7.71 15.63
N LYS A 475 -4.37 -7.75 14.77
CA LYS A 475 -4.30 -8.39 13.45
C LYS A 475 -4.09 -7.38 12.33
N ALA A 476 -4.68 -6.19 12.45
CA ALA A 476 -4.44 -5.10 11.50
C ALA A 476 -3.28 -4.18 11.93
N GLY A 477 -2.75 -4.29 13.16
CA GLY A 477 -1.58 -3.52 13.61
C GLY A 477 -1.86 -2.06 13.93
N PHE A 478 -3.13 -1.68 14.09
CA PHE A 478 -3.50 -0.34 14.56
C PHE A 478 -3.24 -0.18 16.07
N TRP A 479 -3.15 1.06 16.52
CA TRP A 479 -3.16 1.38 17.94
C TRP A 479 -4.06 2.60 18.21
N CYS A 480 -3.57 3.59 18.96
CA CYS A 480 -4.31 4.79 19.29
C CYS A 480 -4.66 5.61 18.04
N PRO A 481 -5.94 5.86 17.72
CA PRO A 481 -6.34 6.62 16.54
C PRO A 481 -5.88 8.08 16.57
N VAL A 482 -5.45 8.60 17.73
CA VAL A 482 -4.94 9.96 17.92
C VAL A 482 -3.41 10.00 17.78
N CYS A 483 -2.68 9.17 18.54
CA CYS A 483 -1.20 9.16 18.46
C CYS A 483 -0.69 8.57 17.15
N CYS A 484 -1.52 7.77 16.47
CA CYS A 484 -1.22 7.19 15.17
C CYS A 484 -1.91 7.98 14.05
N GLU A 485 -2.47 9.17 14.37
CA GLU A 485 -2.74 10.12 13.30
C GLU A 485 -1.39 10.39 12.64
N ALA A 486 -1.32 10.06 11.35
CA ALA A 486 -0.17 10.38 10.55
C ALA A 486 0.03 11.91 10.43
N VAL A 487 -0.78 12.75 11.06
CA VAL A 487 -0.66 14.21 10.95
C VAL A 487 -0.99 14.86 12.30
N PRO A 488 -0.12 15.74 12.85
CA PRO A 488 1.27 15.91 12.44
C PRO A 488 2.06 14.60 12.66
N TRP A 489 3.09 14.33 11.86
CA TRP A 489 3.86 13.09 12.00
C TRP A 489 4.78 13.20 13.22
N ALA A 490 4.43 12.50 14.29
CA ALA A 490 5.15 12.52 15.57
C ALA A 490 5.60 11.11 16.01
N PHE A 491 6.04 10.28 15.05
CA PHE A 491 6.45 8.89 15.33
C PHE A 491 7.76 8.81 16.13
N ASP A 492 8.64 9.81 16.06
CA ASP A 492 9.81 9.93 16.94
C ASP A 492 9.40 9.91 18.42
N LYS A 493 8.41 10.75 18.78
CA LYS A 493 7.84 10.80 20.13
C LYS A 493 7.04 9.54 20.47
N ALA A 494 6.36 8.94 19.50
CA ALA A 494 5.62 7.71 19.74
C ALA A 494 6.58 6.55 20.05
N ALA A 495 7.68 6.42 19.30
CA ALA A 495 8.67 5.36 19.44
C ALA A 495 9.46 5.42 20.75
N SER A 496 9.58 6.59 21.41
CA SER A 496 10.23 6.70 22.73
C SER A 496 9.43 6.08 23.87
N HIS A 497 8.13 5.88 23.69
CA HIS A 497 7.22 5.36 24.73
C HIS A 497 6.42 4.12 24.31
N VAL A 498 6.43 3.76 23.03
CA VAL A 498 5.67 2.65 22.47
C VAL A 498 6.67 1.62 21.88
N PRO A 499 7.06 0.59 22.65
CA PRO A 499 7.98 -0.46 22.20
C PRO A 499 7.60 -1.07 20.85
N PHE A 500 6.30 -1.26 20.60
CA PHE A 500 5.78 -1.76 19.33
C PHE A 500 6.27 -0.95 18.10
N TYR A 501 6.38 0.38 18.22
CA TYR A 501 6.89 1.27 17.15
C TYR A 501 8.41 1.37 17.14
N ALA A 502 9.02 1.38 18.32
CA ALA A 502 10.46 1.46 18.50
C ALA A 502 11.22 0.39 17.70
N GLN A 503 10.66 -0.82 17.56
CA GLN A 503 11.30 -1.95 16.89
C GLN A 503 11.75 -1.64 15.46
N VAL A 504 10.98 -0.85 14.71
CA VAL A 504 11.30 -0.51 13.31
C VAL A 504 11.64 0.96 13.12
N TRP A 505 11.17 1.84 14.02
CA TRP A 505 11.50 3.26 13.92
C TRP A 505 13.00 3.50 14.10
N TYR A 506 13.60 2.83 15.09
CA TYR A 506 15.02 2.98 15.43
C TYR A 506 15.99 2.22 14.52
N ASP A 507 15.50 1.51 13.50
CA ASP A 507 16.37 0.96 12.44
C ASP A 507 17.08 2.08 11.68
N THR A 508 16.36 3.18 11.43
CA THR A 508 16.88 4.29 10.62
C THR A 508 16.80 5.66 11.29
N HIS A 509 16.14 5.78 12.45
CA HIS A 509 16.04 7.03 13.21
C HIS A 509 16.80 6.91 14.52
N SER A 510 17.59 7.93 14.87
CA SER A 510 18.32 7.96 16.12
C SER A 510 17.39 8.29 17.30
N LYS A 511 17.70 7.76 18.47
CA LYS A 511 17.11 8.22 19.76
C LYS A 511 17.49 9.66 20.11
N SER A 512 18.28 10.36 19.31
CA SER A 512 18.44 11.81 19.45
C SER A 512 17.34 12.61 18.73
N GLU A 513 16.52 11.95 17.92
CA GLU A 513 15.47 12.56 17.08
C GLU A 513 14.09 12.60 17.79
N GLU A 514 13.97 12.14 19.04
CA GLU A 514 12.70 11.81 19.74
C GLU A 514 11.64 12.92 19.81
N ASN A 515 12.03 14.18 19.57
CA ASN A 515 11.15 15.33 19.65
C ASN A 515 10.78 15.92 18.28
N ASN A 516 11.22 15.31 17.18
CA ASN A 516 10.85 15.78 15.85
C ASN A 516 9.34 15.57 15.61
N VAL A 517 8.68 16.66 15.20
CA VAL A 517 7.29 16.65 14.76
C VAL A 517 7.27 17.30 13.38
N TYR A 518 6.79 16.56 12.39
CA TYR A 518 6.72 17.07 11.02
C TYR A 518 5.31 17.62 10.76
N PRO A 519 5.19 18.89 10.32
CA PRO A 519 3.92 19.55 10.14
C PRO A 519 3.12 18.96 8.97
N TYR A 520 1.84 19.32 8.92
CA TYR A 520 0.97 18.93 7.83
C TYR A 520 1.23 19.74 6.56
N ASP A 521 1.46 21.05 6.68
CA ASP A 521 1.61 21.96 5.55
C ASP A 521 3.10 22.14 5.20
N GLU A 522 3.44 22.02 3.91
CA GLU A 522 4.80 22.25 3.40
C GLU A 522 5.29 23.70 3.57
N HIS A 523 4.38 24.63 3.83
CA HIS A 523 4.69 26.01 4.19
C HIS A 523 5.01 26.18 5.68
N GLU A 524 4.61 25.23 6.53
CA GLU A 524 4.98 25.15 7.95
C GLU A 524 6.33 24.43 8.16
N ASP A 525 6.92 23.82 7.10
CA ASP A 525 8.24 23.13 7.12
C ASP A 525 9.39 23.98 7.69
N ASP A 526 9.26 25.31 7.63
CA ASP A 526 10.30 26.25 8.04
C ASP A 526 10.22 26.61 9.55
N ASP A 527 9.12 26.23 10.23
CA ASP A 527 8.83 26.52 11.64
C ASP A 527 8.60 25.21 12.44
N LEU A 528 9.57 24.28 12.44
CA LEU A 528 9.49 23.07 13.28
C LEU A 528 9.19 23.45 14.75
N LEU A 529 8.00 23.05 15.24
CA LEU A 529 7.41 23.42 16.53
C LEU A 529 8.11 22.81 17.75
#